data_AF-A0A7X7NG87-F1
#
_entry.id   AF-A0A7X7NG87-F1
#
_cell.length_a   1.000
_cell.length_b   1.000
_cell.length_c   1.000
_cell.angle_alpha   90.00
_cell.angle_beta   90.00
_cell.angle_gamma   90.00
#
_symmetry.space_group_name_H-M   'P 1'
#
loop_
_entity.id
_entity.type
_entity.pdbx_description
1 polymer ?
#
loop_
_entity_poly.entity_id
_entity_poly.type
_entity_poly.pdbx_seq_one_letter_code
_entity_poly.pdbx_strand_id
1 'polypeptide(L)'
;MPFEFLCYTGSPNDAVAGYPIPLIQGSCIIDGHMHINSGACAPLPLLYVKKWIGLGQTPLLKRRDVLETVLKTIGFGNGVDTQRLTTVQIGEKIAEINKRVYRGLINSFDFCDLDLTQEHLENKDLQVISPMIVAPMDMEYAHIAGYGGITIYHGEKEELFFYRRSSGKYIAQCEKYDDKRVSLAHEYDKQKGLKLHKWQIQCEQTINAAAKYPLQLFPLYFYDPRRWRFPSGKTMPESMEFGAWDEPFKSVASAQRPGVFIGFKMYPPLGHKPFDELCEYLPDFYDRCETEHIPILTHCSPGGLFTHEASWYSEFDSYNEGMRFKGRVNQSRRLSALLFPKGRHVPPVKPVTETYVGFDKMIEKYREYLSDQEFNSRMDYFFKNYVHPEEWRKVLKYFPDLRLCLAHFGGDEWRRGRIEEWQTDGVQSEWIKSIIDLTKEYANVYTDISCFNLDDTLEHGDGTVQDSLRVVLEQLDDKRYYHLRHKIIFGTDWYLTMLNVTKGGDYGNYCQKAKRFLDSIDRTLWIRFTLVNPWEFYGFGDKRKLNNIRKGLENEAAKEDRLKHYYNKFLSIGNEISELKEYLQNFEKFNYQLKS
;
A
#
# COMPACT_ATOMS: atom_id res chain seq x y z
N MET A 1 -9.25 7.60 -44.03
CA MET A 1 -10.29 6.83 -43.32
C MET A 1 -9.57 5.76 -42.52
N PRO A 2 -9.40 5.90 -41.20
CA PRO A 2 -8.78 4.85 -40.40
C PRO A 2 -9.80 3.75 -40.12
N PHE A 3 -9.34 2.52 -40.16
CA PHE A 3 -10.11 1.30 -40.00
C PHE A 3 -10.78 1.24 -38.62
N GLU A 4 -12.11 1.23 -38.57
CA GLU A 4 -12.88 0.87 -37.39
C GLU A 4 -12.70 -0.63 -37.12
N PHE A 5 -11.97 -0.98 -36.07
CA PHE A 5 -11.96 -2.36 -35.57
C PHE A 5 -13.26 -2.63 -34.81
N LEU A 6 -14.22 -3.26 -35.48
CA LEU A 6 -15.42 -3.84 -34.86
C LEU A 6 -15.00 -4.96 -33.90
N CYS A 7 -15.17 -4.74 -32.59
CA CYS A 7 -14.94 -5.78 -31.57
C CYS A 7 -16.27 -6.42 -31.16
N TYR A 8 -16.37 -7.74 -31.29
CA TYR A 8 -17.52 -8.53 -30.86
C TYR A 8 -17.29 -9.11 -29.46
N THR A 9 -18.35 -9.18 -28.65
CA THR A 9 -18.44 -10.11 -27.51
C THR A 9 -19.66 -11.01 -27.73
N GLY A 10 -19.43 -12.31 -27.94
CA GLY A 10 -20.48 -13.31 -28.21
C GLY A 10 -19.96 -14.58 -28.89
N SER A 11 -20.64 -15.71 -28.63
CA SER A 11 -20.46 -16.99 -29.36
C SER A 11 -20.76 -16.78 -30.85
N PRO A 12 -20.06 -17.44 -31.79
CA PRO A 12 -20.28 -17.27 -33.24
C PRO A 12 -21.71 -17.52 -33.73
N ASN A 13 -22.56 -18.15 -32.90
CA ASN A 13 -23.93 -18.53 -33.23
C ASN A 13 -25.00 -17.56 -32.71
N ASP A 14 -24.64 -16.57 -31.87
CA ASP A 14 -25.59 -15.57 -31.40
C ASP A 14 -25.44 -14.31 -32.25
N ALA A 15 -26.48 -13.95 -33.00
CA ALA A 15 -26.56 -12.72 -33.76
C ALA A 15 -26.66 -11.51 -32.80
N VAL A 16 -25.57 -11.18 -32.13
CA VAL A 16 -25.41 -9.95 -31.37
C VAL A 16 -24.91 -8.89 -32.33
N ALA A 17 -25.69 -7.83 -32.53
CA ALA A 17 -25.29 -6.67 -33.32
C ALA A 17 -23.95 -6.13 -32.76
N GLY A 18 -22.86 -6.35 -33.49
CA GLY A 18 -21.55 -5.85 -33.13
C GLY A 18 -21.51 -4.34 -33.33
N TYR A 19 -21.49 -3.59 -32.24
CA TYR A 19 -21.22 -2.16 -32.29
C TYR A 19 -19.72 -1.93 -32.09
N PRO A 20 -19.06 -1.11 -32.94
CA PRO A 20 -17.66 -0.78 -32.74
C PRO A 20 -17.56 0.00 -31.44
N ILE A 21 -16.92 -0.58 -30.41
CA ILE A 21 -16.47 0.18 -29.25
C ILE A 21 -15.41 1.14 -29.78
N PRO A 22 -15.63 2.48 -29.80
CA PRO A 22 -14.58 3.40 -30.20
C PRO A 22 -13.34 3.11 -29.36
N LEU A 23 -12.18 2.97 -30.02
CA LEU A 23 -10.92 2.64 -29.36
C LEU A 23 -10.70 3.63 -28.20
N ILE A 24 -10.74 3.17 -26.95
CA ILE A 24 -10.58 4.04 -25.79
C ILE A 24 -9.10 4.39 -25.71
N GLN A 25 -8.74 5.57 -26.18
CA GLN A 25 -7.36 6.01 -26.20
C GLN A 25 -6.98 6.65 -24.86
N GLY A 26 -5.78 6.38 -24.39
CA GLY A 26 -5.22 6.98 -23.18
C GLY A 26 -3.77 7.40 -23.39
N SER A 27 -3.43 8.67 -23.14
CA SER A 27 -2.05 9.17 -23.26
C SER A 27 -1.19 8.95 -22.00
N CYS A 28 -1.74 8.26 -21.00
CA CYS A 28 -1.12 8.04 -19.70
C CYS A 28 -1.40 6.65 -19.12
N ILE A 29 -0.39 6.04 -18.50
CA ILE A 29 -0.50 4.78 -17.74
C ILE A 29 0.13 4.99 -16.37
N ILE A 30 -0.69 5.17 -15.33
CA ILE A 30 -0.24 5.34 -13.95
C ILE A 30 -0.07 3.98 -13.29
N ASP A 31 1.13 3.69 -12.79
CA ASP A 31 1.32 2.66 -11.77
C ASP A 31 1.01 3.27 -10.41
N GLY A 32 -0.16 2.94 -9.86
CA GLY A 32 -0.70 3.53 -8.66
C GLY A 32 -0.04 3.05 -7.36
N HIS A 33 0.78 2.01 -7.37
CA HIS A 33 1.39 1.51 -6.14
C HIS A 33 2.63 0.68 -6.45
N MET A 34 3.80 1.21 -6.11
CA MET A 34 5.07 0.48 -6.10
C MET A 34 5.98 0.95 -4.95
N HIS A 35 7.14 0.34 -4.80
CA HIS A 35 8.12 0.52 -3.74
C HIS A 35 9.53 0.82 -4.29
N ILE A 36 10.20 1.79 -3.68
CA ILE A 36 11.62 2.10 -3.97
C ILE A 36 12.51 2.04 -2.74
N ASN A 37 12.04 1.46 -1.63
CA ASN A 37 12.82 1.34 -0.41
C ASN A 37 13.98 0.35 -0.58
N SER A 38 15.18 0.73 -0.12
CA SER A 38 16.30 -0.20 0.01
C SER A 38 15.97 -1.32 1.02
N GLY A 39 16.46 -2.54 0.77
CA GLY A 39 16.44 -3.64 1.72
C GLY A 39 17.24 -3.33 2.99
N ALA A 40 18.21 -2.41 2.90
CA ALA A 40 18.90 -1.84 4.05
C ALA A 40 17.95 -1.07 4.99
N CYS A 41 16.72 -0.77 4.61
CA CYS A 41 15.75 -0.11 5.49
C CYS A 41 14.87 -1.09 6.27
N ALA A 42 15.01 -2.40 6.03
CA ALA A 42 14.24 -3.44 6.69
C ALA A 42 15.09 -4.13 7.77
N PRO A 43 14.79 -3.93 9.06
CA PRO A 43 15.43 -4.63 10.15
C PRO A 43 15.36 -6.17 10.03
N LEU A 44 16.47 -6.85 10.31
CA LEU A 44 16.57 -8.30 10.31
C LEU A 44 15.53 -9.02 11.17
N PRO A 45 15.20 -8.57 12.40
CA PRO A 45 14.14 -9.20 13.17
C PRO A 45 12.81 -9.32 12.39
N LEU A 46 12.49 -8.35 11.52
CA LEU A 46 11.32 -8.41 10.64
C LEU A 46 11.48 -9.41 9.50
N LEU A 47 12.70 -9.60 9.01
CA LEU A 47 13.01 -10.56 7.94
C LEU A 47 13.05 -12.02 8.45
N TYR A 48 13.53 -12.24 9.69
CA TYR A 48 13.74 -13.58 10.26
C TYR A 48 12.48 -14.32 10.67
N VAL A 49 11.41 -13.60 11.01
CA VAL A 49 10.18 -14.22 11.56
C VAL A 49 9.27 -14.77 10.46
N LYS A 50 9.57 -14.50 9.18
CA LYS A 50 8.83 -15.12 8.08
C LYS A 50 9.21 -16.60 7.92
N LYS A 51 8.23 -17.47 8.20
CA LYS A 51 8.17 -18.92 7.94
C LYS A 51 8.23 -19.26 6.43
N TRP A 52 8.90 -18.44 5.62
CA TRP A 52 8.72 -18.32 4.17
C TRP A 52 9.35 -19.44 3.34
N ILE A 53 9.85 -20.47 3.98
CA ILE A 53 10.31 -21.68 3.33
C ILE A 53 9.67 -22.79 4.14
N GLY A 54 9.05 -23.77 3.49
CA GLY A 54 8.46 -24.98 4.12
C GLY A 54 9.47 -25.87 4.86
N LEU A 55 10.49 -25.27 5.47
CA LEU A 55 11.44 -25.84 6.41
C LEU A 55 10.91 -25.50 7.80
N GLY A 56 10.38 -26.51 8.48
CA GLY A 56 9.87 -26.39 9.84
C GLY A 56 10.88 -25.72 10.77
N GLN A 57 10.34 -24.86 11.64
CA GLN A 57 10.88 -24.32 12.90
C GLN A 57 12.32 -23.75 12.92
N THR A 58 12.42 -22.58 13.56
CA THR A 58 13.61 -21.73 13.82
C THR A 58 14.25 -20.97 12.64
N PRO A 59 14.55 -19.67 12.80
CA PRO A 59 15.39 -18.95 11.86
C PRO A 59 16.83 -19.45 12.05
N LEU A 60 17.21 -20.49 11.31
CA LEU A 60 18.59 -20.96 11.21
C LEU A 60 19.53 -19.87 10.67
N LEU A 61 18.98 -18.85 9.99
CA LEU A 61 19.73 -17.78 9.36
C LEU A 61 19.79 -16.54 10.27
N LYS A 62 20.95 -16.34 10.89
CA LYS A 62 21.25 -15.18 11.75
C LYS A 62 22.00 -14.05 11.04
N ARG A 63 22.22 -14.14 9.72
CA ARG A 63 22.87 -13.06 8.97
C ARG A 63 22.17 -12.76 7.64
N ARG A 64 22.09 -11.48 7.29
CA ARG A 64 21.43 -10.98 6.07
C ARG A 64 22.07 -11.52 4.78
N ASP A 65 23.39 -11.58 4.72
CA ASP A 65 24.13 -12.08 3.56
C ASP A 65 23.82 -13.56 3.25
N VAL A 66 23.62 -14.37 4.29
CA VAL A 66 23.21 -15.76 4.12
C VAL A 66 21.77 -15.85 3.61
N LEU A 67 20.86 -15.05 4.18
CA LEU A 67 19.46 -14.97 3.69
C LEU A 67 19.40 -14.57 2.21
N GLU A 68 20.13 -13.53 1.83
CA GLU A 68 20.20 -13.05 0.46
C GLU A 68 20.82 -14.09 -0.49
N THR A 69 21.83 -14.82 -0.03
CA THR A 69 22.45 -15.90 -0.83
C THR A 69 21.44 -17.03 -1.07
N VAL A 70 20.71 -17.45 -0.03
CA VAL A 70 19.66 -18.48 -0.17
C VAL A 70 18.57 -18.03 -1.14
N LEU A 71 18.05 -16.80 -0.99
CA LEU A 71 17.03 -16.23 -1.88
C LEU A 71 17.50 -16.18 -3.33
N LYS A 72 18.77 -15.83 -3.58
CA LYS A 72 19.37 -15.89 -4.92
C LYS A 72 19.36 -17.30 -5.50
N THR A 73 19.78 -18.30 -4.72
CA THR A 73 19.86 -19.70 -5.16
C THR A 73 18.50 -20.28 -5.54
N ILE A 74 17.41 -19.83 -4.91
CA ILE A 74 16.05 -20.32 -5.18
C ILE A 74 15.26 -19.47 -6.19
N GLY A 75 15.93 -18.57 -6.92
CA GLY A 75 15.34 -17.86 -8.07
C GLY A 75 14.91 -16.42 -7.84
N PHE A 76 15.12 -15.84 -6.66
CA PHE A 76 14.76 -14.43 -6.36
C PHE A 76 15.91 -13.44 -6.60
N GLY A 77 16.89 -13.81 -7.44
CA GLY A 77 18.15 -13.08 -7.57
C GLY A 77 17.99 -11.60 -7.94
N ASN A 78 17.11 -11.29 -8.91
CA ASN A 78 16.87 -9.91 -9.34
C ASN A 78 16.23 -9.04 -8.25
N GLY A 79 15.33 -9.60 -7.45
CA GLY A 79 14.76 -8.91 -6.29
C GLY A 79 15.81 -8.67 -5.21
N VAL A 80 16.68 -9.67 -4.95
CA VAL A 80 17.82 -9.53 -4.03
C VAL A 80 18.82 -8.48 -4.50
N ASP A 81 19.11 -8.41 -5.79
CA ASP A 81 20.03 -7.41 -6.33
C ASP A 81 19.42 -6.00 -6.28
N THR A 82 18.12 -5.87 -6.53
CA THR A 82 17.43 -4.58 -6.42
C THR A 82 17.39 -4.07 -4.97
N GLN A 83 17.07 -4.92 -3.99
CA GLN A 83 17.01 -4.48 -2.59
C GLN A 83 18.37 -4.04 -2.02
N ARG A 84 19.49 -4.48 -2.60
CA ARG A 84 20.84 -4.05 -2.19
C ARG A 84 21.19 -2.63 -2.63
N LEU A 85 20.45 -2.07 -3.58
CA LEU A 85 20.65 -0.70 -4.06
C LEU A 85 20.17 0.32 -3.03
N THR A 86 20.68 1.55 -3.11
CA THR A 86 20.12 2.68 -2.37
C THR A 86 18.74 3.05 -2.91
N THR A 87 17.92 3.76 -2.14
CA THR A 87 16.58 4.16 -2.58
C THR A 87 16.62 5.01 -3.87
N VAL A 88 17.61 5.89 -4.01
CA VAL A 88 17.84 6.66 -5.26
C VAL A 88 18.14 5.73 -6.43
N GLN A 89 19.04 4.76 -6.26
CA GLN A 89 19.44 3.82 -7.31
C GLN A 89 18.27 2.91 -7.74
N ILE A 90 17.39 2.54 -6.79
CA ILE A 90 16.17 1.79 -7.10
C ILE A 90 15.23 2.66 -7.97
N GLY A 91 15.04 3.92 -7.59
CA GLY A 91 14.28 4.91 -8.38
C GLY A 91 14.83 5.11 -9.79
N GLU A 92 16.16 5.19 -9.93
CA GLU A 92 16.83 5.26 -11.24
C GLU A 92 16.56 4.02 -12.09
N LYS A 93 16.74 2.84 -11.50
CA LYS A 93 16.54 1.56 -12.16
C LYS A 93 15.11 1.43 -12.69
N ILE A 94 14.10 1.72 -11.88
CA ILE A 94 12.71 1.58 -12.31
C ILE A 94 12.32 2.62 -13.37
N ALA A 95 12.80 3.85 -13.26
CA ALA A 95 12.52 4.87 -14.28
C ALA A 95 13.11 4.49 -15.66
N GLU A 96 14.26 3.81 -15.69
CA GLU A 96 14.82 3.26 -16.92
C GLU A 96 14.02 2.06 -17.45
N ILE A 97 13.61 1.14 -16.58
CA ILE A 97 12.78 -0.02 -16.97
C ILE A 97 11.44 0.45 -17.53
N ASN A 98 10.73 1.30 -16.80
CA ASN A 98 9.45 1.91 -17.20
C ASN A 98 9.57 2.62 -18.56
N LYS A 99 10.61 3.42 -18.78
CA LYS A 99 10.85 4.07 -20.08
C LYS A 99 11.03 3.06 -21.23
N ARG A 100 11.66 1.91 -20.98
CA ARG A 100 11.84 0.86 -22.00
C ARG A 100 10.54 0.12 -22.29
N VAL A 101 9.77 -0.21 -21.25
CA VAL A 101 8.49 -0.94 -21.37
C VAL A 101 7.48 -0.19 -22.21
N TYR A 102 7.39 1.14 -22.04
CA TYR A 102 6.42 1.98 -22.76
C TYR A 102 7.04 2.73 -23.95
N ARG A 103 8.21 2.29 -24.45
CA ARG A 103 8.91 2.96 -25.54
C ARG A 103 8.11 2.88 -26.83
N GLY A 104 7.87 4.03 -27.47
CA GLY A 104 7.16 4.10 -28.76
C GLY A 104 5.65 3.88 -28.67
N LEU A 105 5.12 3.67 -27.45
CA LEU A 105 3.69 3.56 -27.23
C LEU A 105 3.04 4.95 -27.30
N ILE A 106 2.10 5.13 -28.22
CA ILE A 106 1.36 6.39 -28.41
C ILE A 106 0.03 6.41 -27.65
N ASN A 107 -0.49 5.22 -27.33
CA ASN A 107 -1.78 5.04 -26.67
C ASN A 107 -1.72 3.83 -25.74
N SER A 108 -2.27 3.98 -24.54
CA SER A 108 -2.38 2.91 -23.54
C SER A 108 -3.16 1.68 -24.01
N PHE A 109 -4.09 1.85 -24.95
CA PHE A 109 -4.89 0.74 -25.50
C PHE A 109 -4.01 -0.29 -26.20
N ASP A 110 -3.05 0.19 -27.01
CA ASP A 110 -2.16 -0.63 -27.86
C ASP A 110 -1.07 -1.35 -27.03
N PHE A 111 -1.05 -1.16 -25.71
CA PHE A 111 -0.12 -1.85 -24.85
C PHE A 111 -0.40 -3.36 -24.93
N CYS A 112 0.61 -4.13 -25.35
CA CYS A 112 0.60 -5.57 -25.68
C CYS A 112 0.35 -5.95 -27.15
N ASP A 113 0.01 -4.99 -28.03
CA ASP A 113 -0.15 -5.24 -29.46
C ASP A 113 1.17 -5.00 -30.21
N LEU A 114 1.86 -6.09 -30.54
CA LEU A 114 3.23 -6.07 -31.08
C LEU A 114 3.31 -5.52 -32.52
N ASP A 115 2.21 -5.58 -33.29
CA ASP A 115 2.17 -5.26 -34.71
C ASP A 115 2.16 -3.74 -35.03
N LEU A 116 2.01 -2.87 -34.03
CA LEU A 116 1.90 -1.39 -34.21
C LEU A 116 3.20 -0.61 -33.96
N THR A 117 4.30 -1.30 -33.62
CA THR A 117 5.45 -0.68 -32.93
C THR A 117 6.59 -0.19 -33.83
N GLN A 118 6.58 -0.40 -35.15
CA GLN A 118 7.70 0.03 -36.02
C GLN A 118 7.55 1.41 -36.66
N GLU A 119 6.32 1.91 -36.90
CA GLU A 119 6.10 3.17 -37.64
C GLU A 119 6.13 4.44 -36.77
N HIS A 120 5.95 4.35 -35.45
CA HIS A 120 5.75 5.51 -34.57
C HIS A 120 6.97 5.97 -33.76
N LEU A 121 8.18 5.47 -34.07
CA LEU A 121 9.40 5.73 -33.28
C LEU A 121 9.90 7.18 -33.30
N GLU A 122 9.34 8.05 -34.15
CA GLU A 122 9.91 9.37 -34.45
C GLU A 122 9.28 10.54 -33.67
N ASN A 123 8.07 10.40 -33.10
CA ASN A 123 7.40 11.52 -32.40
C ASN A 123 7.32 11.32 -30.88
N LYS A 124 8.29 11.91 -30.15
CA LYS A 124 8.36 11.87 -28.67
C LYS A 124 7.20 12.60 -27.98
N ASP A 125 6.53 13.54 -28.65
CA ASP A 125 5.46 14.32 -28.05
C ASP A 125 4.17 13.50 -27.94
N LEU A 126 3.95 12.56 -28.87
CA LEU A 126 2.81 11.64 -28.87
C LEU A 126 2.98 10.42 -27.94
N GLN A 127 4.18 10.20 -27.41
CA GLN A 127 4.44 9.06 -26.53
C GLN A 127 3.67 9.19 -25.22
N VAL A 128 3.04 8.10 -24.78
CA VAL A 128 2.40 8.01 -23.47
C VAL A 128 3.38 8.36 -22.36
N ILE A 129 2.89 9.03 -21.32
CA ILE A 129 3.65 9.12 -20.06
C ILE A 129 3.22 8.02 -19.11
N SER A 130 4.13 7.57 -18.26
CA SER A 130 3.89 6.43 -17.39
C SER A 130 4.38 6.70 -15.96
N PRO A 131 3.71 7.63 -15.25
CA PRO A 131 4.07 7.99 -13.88
C PRO A 131 3.89 6.82 -12.92
N MET A 132 4.69 6.81 -11.86
CA MET A 132 4.73 5.74 -10.88
C MET A 132 4.62 6.32 -9.48
N ILE A 133 3.67 5.82 -8.70
CA ILE A 133 3.48 6.21 -7.30
C ILE A 133 4.40 5.33 -6.43
N VAL A 134 5.42 5.96 -5.85
CA VAL A 134 6.47 5.24 -5.11
C VAL A 134 6.27 5.37 -3.61
N ALA A 135 6.21 4.23 -2.92
CA ALA A 135 6.02 4.13 -1.48
C ALA A 135 7.34 3.69 -0.81
N PRO A 136 7.96 4.54 0.02
CA PRO A 136 9.02 4.12 0.94
C PRO A 136 8.41 3.38 2.15
N MET A 137 9.24 2.79 3.01
CA MET A 137 8.79 2.16 4.27
C MET A 137 9.66 2.55 5.46
N ASP A 138 9.04 3.04 6.53
CA ASP A 138 9.71 3.21 7.83
C ASP A 138 9.43 2.00 8.72
N MET A 139 10.49 1.26 9.08
CA MET A 139 10.38 0.04 9.87
C MET A 139 11.08 0.13 11.23
N GLU A 140 11.61 1.31 11.59
CA GLU A 140 12.43 1.45 12.81
C GLU A 140 11.60 1.23 14.08
N TYR A 141 10.29 1.47 14.03
CA TYR A 141 9.37 1.33 15.14
C TYR A 141 8.53 0.05 15.11
N ALA A 142 8.87 -0.94 14.27
CA ALA A 142 8.02 -2.10 14.04
C ALA A 142 8.01 -3.17 15.17
N HIS A 143 7.69 -2.75 16.40
CA HIS A 143 7.66 -3.52 17.65
C HIS A 143 6.91 -2.78 18.77
N ILE A 144 6.58 -3.46 19.87
CA ILE A 144 5.78 -2.92 20.98
C ILE A 144 6.47 -1.73 21.67
N ALA A 145 7.79 -1.76 21.84
CA ALA A 145 8.50 -0.65 22.48
C ALA A 145 8.51 0.61 21.58
N GLY A 146 8.09 0.49 20.31
CA GLY A 146 7.89 1.59 19.40
C GLY A 146 6.85 2.60 19.90
N TYR A 147 5.84 2.18 20.67
CA TYR A 147 4.92 3.11 21.34
C TYR A 147 5.62 4.02 22.35
N GLY A 148 6.72 3.55 22.95
CA GLY A 148 7.59 4.34 23.81
C GLY A 148 8.59 5.20 23.05
N GLY A 149 8.57 5.19 21.71
CA GLY A 149 9.54 5.90 20.89
C GLY A 149 10.90 5.24 20.78
N ILE A 150 10.99 3.95 21.12
CA ILE A 150 12.21 3.16 21.04
C ILE A 150 12.26 2.46 19.69
N THR A 151 13.37 2.54 18.97
CA THR A 151 13.55 1.79 17.71
C THR A 151 13.88 0.32 18.00
N ILE A 152 13.75 -0.56 17.00
CA ILE A 152 13.99 -2.02 17.17
C ILE A 152 15.40 -2.35 17.66
N TYR A 153 16.39 -1.52 17.29
CA TYR A 153 17.79 -1.77 17.59
C TYR A 153 18.31 -0.87 18.71
N HIS A 154 19.13 -1.46 19.56
CA HIS A 154 19.75 -0.80 20.70
C HIS A 154 21.28 -0.89 20.61
N GLY A 155 21.96 0.10 21.19
CA GLY A 155 23.42 0.15 21.26
C GLY A 155 24.09 0.55 19.95
N GLU A 156 25.42 0.51 19.95
CA GLU A 156 26.27 0.85 18.81
C GLU A 156 27.34 -0.23 18.57
N LYS A 157 27.83 -0.33 17.33
CA LYS A 157 29.00 -1.15 16.95
C LYS A 157 28.88 -2.63 17.37
N GLU A 158 29.74 -3.08 18.29
CA GLU A 158 29.84 -4.46 18.78
C GLU A 158 28.76 -4.77 19.84
N GLU A 159 28.08 -3.73 20.33
CA GLU A 159 26.96 -3.84 21.26
C GLU A 159 25.60 -3.63 20.55
N LEU A 160 25.52 -3.75 19.23
CA LEU A 160 24.22 -3.69 18.55
C LEU A 160 23.38 -4.94 18.89
N PHE A 161 22.14 -4.76 19.35
CA PHE A 161 21.23 -5.87 19.67
C PHE A 161 19.76 -5.48 19.51
N PHE A 162 18.88 -6.49 19.57
CA PHE A 162 17.46 -6.32 19.85
C PHE A 162 17.05 -7.22 21.01
N TYR A 163 15.91 -6.95 21.63
CA TYR A 163 15.32 -7.83 22.63
C TYR A 163 14.29 -8.75 21.99
N ARG A 164 14.48 -10.06 22.14
CA ARG A 164 13.45 -11.05 21.84
C ARG A 164 12.57 -11.20 23.07
N ARG A 165 11.32 -10.75 22.96
CA ARG A 165 10.36 -10.75 24.08
C ARG A 165 10.02 -12.14 24.60
N SER A 166 9.88 -12.22 25.91
CA SER A 166 9.27 -13.35 26.64
C SER A 166 7.77 -13.13 26.88
N SER A 167 7.30 -11.87 26.84
CA SER A 167 5.93 -11.44 27.11
C SER A 167 5.62 -10.11 26.44
N GLY A 168 4.34 -9.88 26.11
CA GLY A 168 3.79 -8.62 25.60
C GLY A 168 3.37 -7.63 26.69
N LYS A 169 3.44 -7.96 27.98
CA LYS A 169 2.89 -7.13 29.07
C LYS A 169 3.50 -5.72 29.15
N TYR A 170 4.81 -5.61 28.92
CA TYR A 170 5.55 -4.38 29.21
C TYR A 170 5.96 -3.66 27.92
N ILE A 171 5.74 -2.33 27.86
CA ILE A 171 6.29 -1.51 26.76
C ILE A 171 7.81 -1.60 26.74
N ALA A 172 8.44 -1.39 27.90
CA ALA A 172 9.89 -1.48 28.03
C ALA A 172 10.40 -2.91 27.74
N GLN A 173 11.55 -3.00 27.07
CA GLN A 173 12.26 -4.25 26.83
C GLN A 173 13.52 -4.29 27.68
N CYS A 174 13.65 -5.27 28.56
CA CYS A 174 14.89 -5.48 29.32
C CYS A 174 14.95 -6.86 29.98
N GLU A 175 16.16 -7.26 30.38
CA GLU A 175 16.43 -8.55 31.02
C GLU A 175 15.65 -8.76 32.33
N LYS A 176 15.23 -7.68 33.01
CA LYS A 176 14.36 -7.76 34.20
C LYS A 176 12.99 -8.41 33.89
N TYR A 177 12.53 -8.32 32.65
CA TYR A 177 11.28 -8.94 32.20
C TYR A 177 11.53 -10.27 31.47
N ASP A 178 12.70 -10.88 31.67
CA ASP A 178 13.13 -12.12 31.01
C ASP A 178 13.26 -11.99 29.48
N ASP A 179 13.29 -10.76 28.94
CA ASP A 179 13.55 -10.53 27.53
C ASP A 179 14.97 -10.95 27.18
N LYS A 180 15.10 -11.75 26.12
CA LYS A 180 16.42 -12.25 25.71
C LYS A 180 17.11 -11.24 24.82
N ARG A 181 18.24 -10.70 25.26
CA ARG A 181 19.15 -9.91 24.42
C ARG A 181 19.70 -10.78 23.28
N VAL A 182 19.48 -10.35 22.03
CA VAL A 182 19.98 -11.03 20.84
C VAL A 182 20.95 -10.11 20.11
N SER A 183 22.23 -10.51 20.07
CA SER A 183 23.26 -9.74 19.38
C SER A 183 22.97 -9.62 17.88
N LEU A 184 23.21 -8.42 17.38
CA LEU A 184 23.16 -8.02 15.98
C LEU A 184 24.49 -7.38 15.55
N ALA A 185 25.61 -7.72 16.20
CA ALA A 185 26.92 -7.16 15.85
C ALA A 185 27.27 -7.36 14.35
N HIS A 186 26.70 -8.38 13.71
CA HIS A 186 26.86 -8.62 12.27
C HIS A 186 26.13 -7.61 11.37
N GLU A 187 25.19 -6.80 11.88
CA GLU A 187 24.58 -5.68 11.15
C GLU A 187 25.45 -4.42 11.18
N TYR A 188 26.61 -4.46 11.84
CA TYR A 188 27.57 -3.37 11.84
C TYR A 188 28.83 -3.77 11.06
N ASP A 189 29.28 -2.89 10.16
CA ASP A 189 30.55 -3.00 9.46
C ASP A 189 31.56 -2.00 10.05
N LYS A 190 32.78 -2.46 10.34
CA LYS A 190 33.80 -1.63 11.01
C LYS A 190 34.21 -0.40 10.20
N GLN A 191 34.11 -0.44 8.87
CA GLN A 191 34.47 0.65 7.98
C GLN A 191 33.25 1.45 7.50
N LYS A 192 32.12 0.77 7.29
CA LYS A 192 30.92 1.35 6.67
C LYS A 192 29.81 1.73 7.65
N GLY A 193 29.94 1.35 8.92
CA GLY A 193 28.93 1.62 9.96
C GLY A 193 27.76 0.65 9.93
N LEU A 194 26.59 1.12 10.37
CA LEU A 194 25.36 0.32 10.38
C LEU A 194 24.96 -0.08 8.94
N LYS A 195 24.74 -1.37 8.71
CA LYS A 195 24.24 -1.88 7.42
C LYS A 195 22.80 -1.48 7.14
N LEU A 196 22.05 -1.12 8.17
CA LEU A 196 20.71 -0.57 8.07
C LEU A 196 20.75 0.94 7.81
N HIS A 197 19.91 1.42 6.90
CA HIS A 197 19.63 2.85 6.72
C HIS A 197 18.48 3.29 7.61
N LYS A 198 18.69 4.38 8.35
CA LYS A 198 17.65 5.04 9.16
C LYS A 198 16.60 5.70 8.28
N TRP A 199 15.42 5.97 8.83
CA TRP A 199 14.32 6.60 8.11
C TRP A 199 14.72 7.91 7.43
N GLN A 200 15.47 8.78 8.12
CA GLN A 200 15.97 10.05 7.59
C GLN A 200 16.65 9.88 6.22
N ILE A 201 17.59 8.93 6.11
CA ILE A 201 18.37 8.68 4.89
C ILE A 201 17.44 8.19 3.77
N GLN A 202 16.50 7.30 4.08
CA GLN A 202 15.54 6.80 3.09
C GLN A 202 14.61 7.90 2.59
N CYS A 203 14.13 8.76 3.50
CA CYS A 203 13.27 9.90 3.18
C CYS A 203 13.99 10.87 2.24
N GLU A 204 15.22 11.27 2.58
CA GLU A 204 16.08 12.11 1.73
C GLU A 204 16.32 11.48 0.35
N GLN A 205 16.67 10.19 0.31
CA GLN A 205 16.90 9.48 -0.94
C GLN A 205 15.62 9.34 -1.79
N THR A 206 14.45 9.27 -1.17
CA THR A 206 13.16 9.26 -1.88
C THR A 206 12.90 10.62 -2.55
N ILE A 207 13.19 11.72 -1.85
CA ILE A 207 13.11 13.09 -2.40
C ILE A 207 14.07 13.23 -3.58
N ASN A 208 15.33 12.81 -3.40
CA ASN A 208 16.36 12.87 -4.45
C ASN A 208 15.96 12.06 -5.70
N ALA A 209 15.35 10.89 -5.53
CA ALA A 209 14.83 10.09 -6.65
C ALA A 209 13.74 10.86 -7.41
N ALA A 210 12.77 11.44 -6.69
CA ALA A 210 11.70 12.23 -7.29
C ALA A 210 12.22 13.48 -8.03
N ALA A 211 13.19 14.19 -7.46
CA ALA A 211 13.81 15.35 -8.10
C ALA A 211 14.61 14.99 -9.37
N LYS A 212 15.25 13.81 -9.39
CA LYS A 212 15.96 13.30 -10.57
C LYS A 212 15.01 12.85 -11.69
N TYR A 213 13.81 12.38 -11.34
CA TYR A 213 12.77 11.88 -12.25
C TYR A 213 11.42 12.58 -12.01
N PRO A 214 11.37 13.92 -12.16
CA PRO A 214 10.22 14.73 -11.77
C PRO A 214 8.98 14.33 -12.57
N LEU A 215 7.85 14.16 -11.87
CA LEU A 215 6.54 13.76 -12.41
C LEU A 215 6.54 12.43 -13.17
N GLN A 216 7.63 11.67 -13.11
CA GLN A 216 7.68 10.25 -13.45
C GLN A 216 7.68 9.40 -12.18
N LEU A 217 8.35 9.85 -11.10
CA LEU A 217 8.25 9.27 -9.76
C LEU A 217 7.50 10.24 -8.85
N PHE A 218 6.34 9.78 -8.34
CA PHE A 218 5.53 10.53 -7.38
C PHE A 218 5.61 9.86 -6.00
N PRO A 219 6.35 10.43 -5.04
CA PRO A 219 6.54 9.77 -3.78
C PRO A 219 5.37 9.99 -2.81
N LEU A 220 5.09 8.95 -2.01
CA LEU A 220 4.28 9.05 -0.80
C LEU A 220 5.19 9.20 0.42
N TYR A 221 4.76 9.99 1.40
CA TYR A 221 5.47 10.09 2.68
C TYR A 221 5.04 8.95 3.59
N PHE A 222 5.97 8.17 4.14
CA PHE A 222 5.59 7.12 5.09
C PHE A 222 5.30 7.71 6.47
N TYR A 223 4.07 7.55 6.94
CA TYR A 223 3.62 8.07 8.23
C TYR A 223 3.48 6.95 9.26
N ASP A 224 4.46 6.81 10.15
CA ASP A 224 4.32 6.02 11.37
C ASP A 224 3.88 6.95 12.53
N PRO A 225 2.68 6.77 13.08
CA PRO A 225 2.17 7.65 14.14
C PRO A 225 2.97 7.57 15.45
N ARG A 226 3.81 6.55 15.63
CA ARG A 226 4.70 6.43 16.79
C ARG A 226 5.95 7.30 16.67
N ARG A 227 6.36 7.66 15.44
CA ARG A 227 7.41 8.66 15.19
C ARG A 227 6.86 10.07 15.40
N TRP A 228 5.68 10.35 14.85
CA TRP A 228 5.05 11.68 14.86
C TRP A 228 4.10 11.88 16.05
N ARG A 229 4.60 11.55 17.25
CA ARG A 229 3.81 11.40 18.49
C ARG A 229 3.73 12.66 19.37
N PHE A 230 4.21 13.80 18.89
CA PHE A 230 4.25 15.05 19.68
C PHE A 230 3.29 16.10 19.12
N PRO A 231 2.88 17.10 19.93
CA PRO A 231 2.03 18.20 19.46
C PRO A 231 2.77 19.11 18.47
N SER A 232 2.00 19.85 17.67
CA SER A 232 2.50 20.89 16.77
C SER A 232 3.50 21.81 17.46
N GLY A 233 4.57 22.15 16.74
CA GLY A 233 5.64 23.01 17.25
C GLY A 233 6.72 22.29 18.06
N LYS A 234 6.60 20.97 18.31
CA LYS A 234 7.73 20.18 18.83
C LYS A 234 8.87 20.14 17.81
N THR A 235 10.04 20.62 18.21
CA THR A 235 11.26 20.52 17.40
C THR A 235 11.62 19.07 17.10
N MET A 236 11.70 18.73 15.82
CA MET A 236 12.20 17.47 15.30
C MET A 236 13.74 17.49 15.32
N PRO A 237 14.42 16.46 15.87
CA PRO A 237 15.87 16.32 15.77
C PRO A 237 16.28 16.01 14.33
N GLU A 238 17.53 16.33 13.97
CA GLU A 238 18.08 16.06 12.61
C GLU A 238 18.00 14.57 12.23
N SER A 239 18.14 13.67 13.21
CA SER A 239 18.02 12.21 13.03
C SER A 239 16.60 11.74 12.68
N MET A 240 15.60 12.63 12.77
CA MET A 240 14.18 12.36 12.56
C MET A 240 13.59 11.23 13.42
N GLU A 241 14.20 10.88 14.56
CA GLU A 241 13.69 9.81 15.44
C GLU A 241 12.31 10.11 16.07
N PHE A 242 11.93 11.38 16.19
CA PHE A 242 10.57 11.75 16.58
C PHE A 242 10.22 13.13 16.05
N GLY A 243 8.94 13.49 16.01
CA GLY A 243 8.55 14.85 15.68
C GLY A 243 7.11 15.16 16.03
N ALA A 244 6.70 16.40 15.76
CA ALA A 244 5.30 16.78 15.85
C ALA A 244 4.48 16.04 14.78
N TRP A 245 3.20 15.76 15.08
CA TRP A 245 2.28 15.05 14.20
C TRP A 245 2.14 15.69 12.81
N ASP A 246 2.36 17.00 12.72
CA ASP A 246 2.18 17.82 11.53
C ASP A 246 3.47 18.11 10.74
N GLU A 247 4.65 17.72 11.25
CA GLU A 247 5.94 17.92 10.56
C GLU A 247 5.93 17.34 9.13
N PRO A 248 5.46 16.11 8.89
CA PRO A 248 5.45 15.54 7.53
C PRO A 248 4.70 16.37 6.49
N PHE A 249 3.64 17.09 6.89
CA PHE A 249 2.83 17.91 5.97
C PHE A 249 3.61 19.07 5.35
N LYS A 250 4.75 19.48 5.92
CA LYS A 250 5.62 20.50 5.31
C LYS A 250 6.20 20.04 3.97
N SER A 251 6.27 18.72 3.74
CA SER A 251 6.82 18.11 2.54
C SER A 251 5.75 17.51 1.60
N VAL A 252 4.47 17.52 2.01
CA VAL A 252 3.36 16.96 1.26
C VAL A 252 2.59 18.07 0.55
N ALA A 253 2.50 17.97 -0.77
CA ALA A 253 1.77 18.91 -1.60
C ALA A 253 0.25 18.80 -1.39
N SER A 254 -0.39 19.94 -1.23
CA SER A 254 -1.84 20.10 -1.29
C SER A 254 -2.20 21.31 -2.15
N ALA A 255 -3.49 21.65 -2.26
CA ALA A 255 -3.88 22.89 -2.92
C ALA A 255 -3.33 24.14 -2.21
N GLN A 256 -3.01 24.02 -0.92
CA GLN A 256 -2.59 25.12 -0.05
C GLN A 256 -1.07 25.26 0.06
N ARG A 257 -0.29 24.20 -0.20
CA ARG A 257 1.16 24.25 0.00
C ARG A 257 1.97 23.44 -1.01
N PRO A 258 3.20 23.90 -1.35
CA PRO A 258 4.15 23.11 -2.11
C PRO A 258 4.65 21.91 -1.31
N GLY A 259 5.06 20.87 -2.02
CA GLY A 259 5.64 19.67 -1.44
C GLY A 259 6.09 18.69 -2.52
N VAL A 260 7.01 17.80 -2.18
CA VAL A 260 7.54 16.78 -3.09
C VAL A 260 6.65 15.53 -3.06
N PHE A 261 6.12 15.21 -1.88
CA PHE A 261 5.24 14.08 -1.67
C PHE A 261 3.81 14.42 -2.06
N ILE A 262 3.07 13.46 -2.63
CA ILE A 262 1.69 13.68 -3.10
C ILE A 262 0.60 13.23 -2.12
N GLY A 263 1.01 12.57 -1.04
CA GLY A 263 0.15 11.92 -0.06
C GLY A 263 0.95 11.12 0.96
N PHE A 264 0.27 10.29 1.73
CA PHE A 264 0.85 9.45 2.77
C PHE A 264 0.75 7.96 2.46
N LYS A 265 1.73 7.19 2.92
CA LYS A 265 1.68 5.73 3.07
C LYS A 265 1.58 5.41 4.56
N MET A 266 0.70 4.48 4.94
CA MET A 266 0.65 3.90 6.29
C MET A 266 0.78 2.38 6.23
N TYR A 267 1.36 1.78 7.27
CA TYR A 267 1.56 0.33 7.34
C TYR A 267 1.24 -0.23 8.74
N PRO A 268 -0.06 -0.30 9.10
CA PRO A 268 -0.50 -0.85 10.39
C PRO A 268 0.12 -2.20 10.80
N PRO A 269 0.40 -3.16 9.88
CA PRO A 269 1.07 -4.41 10.26
C PRO A 269 2.45 -4.23 10.91
N LEU A 270 3.08 -3.06 10.82
CA LEU A 270 4.28 -2.74 11.60
C LEU A 270 3.98 -2.48 13.09
N GLY A 271 2.77 -2.74 13.57
CA GLY A 271 2.46 -2.80 15.00
C GLY A 271 1.77 -1.56 15.56
N HIS A 272 0.97 -0.88 14.74
CA HIS A 272 0.02 0.13 15.21
C HIS A 272 -1.34 -0.12 14.56
N LYS A 273 -2.44 0.26 15.21
CA LYS A 273 -3.78 0.15 14.61
C LYS A 273 -4.04 1.28 13.61
N PRO A 274 -5.01 1.13 12.68
CA PRO A 274 -5.48 2.25 11.86
C PRO A 274 -5.93 3.45 12.70
N PHE A 275 -6.68 3.21 13.79
CA PHE A 275 -7.09 4.25 14.74
C PHE A 275 -6.59 3.99 16.16
N ASP A 276 -5.26 3.86 16.27
CA ASP A 276 -4.59 3.48 17.50
C ASP A 276 -4.80 4.49 18.62
N GLU A 277 -5.37 4.03 19.74
CA GLU A 277 -5.63 4.89 20.89
C GLU A 277 -4.38 5.35 21.64
N LEU A 278 -3.24 4.68 21.42
CA LEU A 278 -1.95 5.07 22.01
C LEU A 278 -1.23 6.13 21.16
N CYS A 279 -1.70 6.37 19.94
CA CYS A 279 -1.21 7.42 19.06
C CYS A 279 -2.15 8.63 19.11
N GLU A 280 -1.94 9.48 20.11
CA GLU A 280 -2.85 10.56 20.49
C GLU A 280 -3.25 11.50 19.33
N TYR A 281 -2.35 11.75 18.38
CA TYR A 281 -2.52 12.75 17.33
C TYR A 281 -3.05 12.21 15.99
N LEU A 282 -3.43 10.93 15.92
CA LEU A 282 -4.08 10.37 14.73
C LEU A 282 -5.35 11.13 14.30
N PRO A 283 -6.24 11.60 15.21
CA PRO A 283 -7.38 12.43 14.83
C PRO A 283 -6.99 13.68 14.03
N ASP A 284 -5.96 14.40 14.46
CA ASP A 284 -5.49 15.63 13.81
C ASP A 284 -4.88 15.33 12.43
N PHE A 285 -4.11 14.25 12.33
CA PHE A 285 -3.55 13.77 11.08
C PHE A 285 -4.65 13.46 10.06
N TYR A 286 -5.67 12.67 10.44
CA TYR A 286 -6.77 12.33 9.55
C TYR A 286 -7.66 13.53 9.22
N ASP A 287 -7.94 14.39 10.19
CA ASP A 287 -8.72 15.62 9.99
C ASP A 287 -8.09 16.52 8.93
N ARG A 288 -6.77 16.69 8.99
CA ARG A 288 -6.02 17.47 8.02
C ARG A 288 -5.96 16.79 6.66
N CYS A 289 -5.78 15.47 6.60
CA CYS A 289 -5.80 14.74 5.33
C CYS A 289 -7.17 14.85 4.64
N GLU A 290 -8.27 14.72 5.39
CA GLU A 290 -9.63 14.92 4.87
C GLU A 290 -9.83 16.35 4.38
N THR A 291 -9.54 17.34 5.23
CA THR A 291 -9.76 18.78 4.96
C THR A 291 -8.97 19.27 3.75
N GLU A 292 -7.76 18.75 3.56
CA GLU A 292 -6.88 19.16 2.46
C GLU A 292 -6.88 18.19 1.28
N HIS A 293 -7.75 17.17 1.30
CA HIS A 293 -7.87 16.14 0.27
C HIS A 293 -6.53 15.45 -0.05
N ILE A 294 -5.75 15.16 0.99
CA ILE A 294 -4.46 14.46 0.89
C ILE A 294 -4.73 12.95 0.94
N PRO A 295 -4.33 12.18 -0.10
CA PRO A 295 -4.58 10.75 -0.17
C PRO A 295 -3.69 9.97 0.79
N ILE A 296 -4.25 8.90 1.35
CA ILE A 296 -3.55 7.91 2.18
C ILE A 296 -3.64 6.55 1.48
N LEU A 297 -2.50 5.96 1.15
CA LEU A 297 -2.42 4.55 0.76
C LEU A 297 -2.01 3.73 1.99
N THR A 298 -2.71 2.65 2.30
CA THR A 298 -2.37 1.81 3.44
C THR A 298 -2.28 0.34 3.09
N HIS A 299 -1.30 -0.37 3.67
CA HIS A 299 -1.23 -1.82 3.53
C HIS A 299 -2.41 -2.47 4.24
N CYS A 300 -3.19 -3.26 3.49
CA CYS A 300 -4.41 -3.87 4.00
C CYS A 300 -4.60 -5.30 3.48
N SER A 301 -3.52 -6.09 3.47
CA SER A 301 -3.56 -7.54 3.25
C SER A 301 -2.89 -8.29 4.40
N PRO A 302 -3.25 -9.56 4.65
CA PRO A 302 -2.61 -10.39 5.68
C PRO A 302 -1.17 -10.79 5.29
N GLY A 303 -0.82 -10.68 4.01
CA GLY A 303 0.55 -10.85 3.52
C GLY A 303 1.44 -9.64 3.84
N GLY A 304 2.69 -9.66 3.37
CA GLY A 304 3.63 -8.54 3.56
C GLY A 304 4.46 -8.63 4.85
N LEU A 305 5.12 -7.53 5.23
CA LEU A 305 6.00 -7.45 6.40
C LEU A 305 5.20 -7.00 7.62
N PHE A 306 5.30 -7.71 8.74
CA PHE A 306 4.66 -7.31 9.98
C PHE A 306 5.67 -7.31 11.13
N THR A 307 5.29 -6.65 12.23
CA THR A 307 6.10 -6.61 13.44
C THR A 307 6.51 -8.01 13.89
N HIS A 308 7.80 -8.19 14.20
CA HIS A 308 8.35 -9.46 14.67
C HIS A 308 7.78 -9.90 16.04
N GLU A 309 7.00 -9.04 16.68
CA GLU A 309 6.33 -9.27 17.97
C GLU A 309 4.81 -9.46 17.83
N ALA A 310 4.27 -9.68 16.62
CA ALA A 310 2.83 -9.74 16.36
C ALA A 310 2.07 -10.66 17.33
N SER A 311 2.64 -11.84 17.63
CA SER A 311 2.05 -12.81 18.59
C SER A 311 1.93 -12.30 20.03
N TRP A 312 2.53 -11.16 20.39
CA TRP A 312 2.46 -10.57 21.72
C TRP A 312 1.44 -9.45 21.86
N TYR A 313 0.85 -8.98 20.76
CA TYR A 313 -0.04 -7.82 20.80
C TYR A 313 -1.37 -8.09 21.52
N SER A 314 -1.88 -9.33 21.50
CA SER A 314 -3.06 -9.71 22.30
C SER A 314 -2.80 -9.58 23.81
N GLU A 315 -1.63 -10.03 24.27
CA GLU A 315 -1.24 -9.91 25.68
C GLU A 315 -0.97 -8.45 26.04
N PHE A 316 -0.29 -7.72 25.16
CA PHE A 316 -0.01 -6.28 25.32
C PHE A 316 -1.31 -5.49 25.50
N ASP A 317 -2.27 -5.66 24.60
CA ASP A 317 -3.52 -4.92 24.61
C ASP A 317 -4.38 -5.22 25.83
N SER A 318 -4.42 -6.49 26.27
CA SER A 318 -5.15 -6.91 27.47
C SER A 318 -4.49 -6.38 28.73
N TYR A 319 -3.18 -6.52 28.87
CA TYR A 319 -2.45 -6.08 30.07
C TYR A 319 -2.45 -4.56 30.22
N ASN A 320 -2.43 -3.84 29.10
CA ASN A 320 -2.37 -2.37 29.07
C ASN A 320 -3.75 -1.72 28.86
N GLU A 321 -4.87 -2.41 29.12
CA GLU A 321 -6.23 -1.89 28.91
C GLU A 321 -6.48 -0.57 29.64
N GLY A 322 -5.97 -0.39 30.86
CA GLY A 322 -6.09 0.87 31.60
C GLY A 322 -5.37 2.04 30.92
N MET A 323 -4.21 1.79 30.29
CA MET A 323 -3.48 2.80 29.51
C MET A 323 -4.22 3.10 28.20
N ARG A 324 -4.69 2.05 27.50
CA ARG A 324 -5.49 2.18 26.27
C ARG A 324 -6.79 2.93 26.50
N PHE A 325 -7.48 2.69 27.61
CA PHE A 325 -8.69 3.44 27.98
C PHE A 325 -8.40 4.93 28.14
N LYS A 326 -7.31 5.31 28.83
CA LYS A 326 -6.87 6.71 28.91
C LYS A 326 -6.59 7.29 27.52
N GLY A 327 -5.93 6.52 26.66
CA GLY A 327 -5.71 6.85 25.26
C GLY A 327 -7.01 7.16 24.51
N ARG A 328 -8.02 6.27 24.61
CA ARG A 328 -9.35 6.46 23.99
C ARG A 328 -10.07 7.70 24.51
N VAL A 329 -9.96 8.00 25.81
CA VAL A 329 -10.52 9.24 26.40
C VAL A 329 -9.84 10.48 25.82
N ASN A 330 -8.50 10.50 25.73
CA ASN A 330 -7.76 11.62 25.14
C ASN A 330 -8.10 11.79 23.65
N GLN A 331 -8.11 10.69 22.89
CA GLN A 331 -8.46 10.68 21.48
C GLN A 331 -9.91 11.17 21.26
N SER A 332 -10.87 10.77 22.10
CA SER A 332 -12.27 11.23 22.03
C SER A 332 -12.42 12.73 22.32
N ARG A 333 -11.65 13.27 23.29
CA ARG A 333 -11.61 14.71 23.56
C ARG A 333 -11.09 15.49 22.35
N ARG A 334 -10.00 15.00 21.73
CA ARG A 334 -9.43 15.59 20.51
C ARG A 334 -10.41 15.55 19.34
N LEU A 335 -11.00 14.39 19.07
CA LEU A 335 -12.05 14.24 18.07
C LEU A 335 -13.19 15.22 18.31
N SER A 336 -13.66 15.36 19.54
CA SER A 336 -14.75 16.29 19.88
C SER A 336 -14.37 17.73 19.55
N ALA A 337 -13.14 18.15 19.87
CA ALA A 337 -12.64 19.49 19.57
C ALA A 337 -12.52 19.76 18.05
N LEU A 338 -12.08 18.76 17.26
CA LEU A 338 -11.93 18.86 15.81
C LEU A 338 -13.28 18.84 15.07
N LEU A 339 -14.21 17.98 15.53
CA LEU A 339 -15.44 17.65 14.81
C LEU A 339 -16.64 18.51 15.22
N PHE A 340 -16.64 19.08 16.43
CA PHE A 340 -17.72 19.97 16.89
C PHE A 340 -17.90 21.19 15.98
N PRO A 341 -16.85 21.92 15.55
CA PRO A 341 -16.99 23.02 14.59
C PRO A 341 -17.52 22.58 13.22
N LYS A 342 -17.36 21.29 12.86
CA LYS A 342 -17.86 20.68 11.62
C LYS A 342 -19.29 20.14 11.76
N GLY A 343 -19.96 20.33 12.90
CA GLY A 343 -21.30 19.82 13.17
C GLY A 343 -21.39 18.29 13.33
N ARG A 344 -20.26 17.61 13.53
CA ARG A 344 -20.19 16.14 13.68
C ARG A 344 -20.11 15.76 15.15
N HIS A 345 -21.03 14.90 15.61
CA HIS A 345 -21.11 14.49 17.02
C HIS A 345 -20.18 13.29 17.32
N VAL A 346 -19.44 13.39 18.42
CA VAL A 346 -18.59 12.30 18.94
C VAL A 346 -19.26 11.73 20.18
N PRO A 347 -19.65 10.44 20.18
CA PRO A 347 -20.27 9.84 21.34
C PRO A 347 -19.27 9.75 22.51
N PRO A 348 -19.75 9.84 23.76
CA PRO A 348 -18.89 9.70 24.93
C PRO A 348 -18.27 8.29 24.99
N VAL A 349 -17.02 8.21 25.46
CA VAL A 349 -16.33 6.93 25.68
C VAL A 349 -17.03 6.19 26.82
N LYS A 350 -17.55 4.99 26.55
CA LYS A 350 -18.17 4.14 27.57
C LYS A 350 -17.12 3.59 28.54
N PRO A 351 -17.39 3.55 29.85
CA PRO A 351 -16.51 2.92 30.83
C PRO A 351 -16.40 1.40 30.59
N VAL A 352 -15.24 0.84 30.96
CA VAL A 352 -14.83 -0.55 30.66
C VAL A 352 -15.71 -1.62 31.35
N THR A 353 -16.58 -1.23 32.29
CA THR A 353 -17.38 -2.15 33.11
C THR A 353 -18.43 -2.97 32.34
N GLU A 354 -18.74 -2.64 31.09
CA GLU A 354 -19.77 -3.34 30.30
C GLU A 354 -19.24 -4.42 29.33
N THR A 355 -17.92 -4.55 29.11
CA THR A 355 -17.40 -5.41 28.02
C THR A 355 -16.34 -6.45 28.41
N TYR A 356 -15.78 -6.43 29.63
CA TYR A 356 -14.57 -7.20 29.97
C TYR A 356 -14.73 -8.34 30.99
N VAL A 357 -15.94 -8.67 31.46
CA VAL A 357 -16.13 -9.78 32.43
C VAL A 357 -15.90 -11.17 31.79
N GLY A 358 -15.79 -11.26 30.46
CA GLY A 358 -15.58 -12.51 29.73
C GLY A 358 -14.12 -12.90 29.48
N PHE A 359 -13.19 -11.95 29.43
CA PHE A 359 -11.81 -12.20 28.95
C PHE A 359 -10.86 -12.70 30.03
N ASP A 360 -10.95 -12.18 31.26
CA ASP A 360 -10.08 -12.63 32.37
C ASP A 360 -10.36 -14.08 32.76
N LYS A 361 -11.64 -14.49 32.77
CA LYS A 361 -12.04 -15.89 32.98
C LYS A 361 -11.62 -16.81 31.83
N MET A 362 -11.43 -16.27 30.63
CA MET A 362 -10.92 -17.01 29.49
C MET A 362 -9.41 -17.27 29.68
N ILE A 363 -8.63 -16.23 29.94
CA ILE A 363 -7.16 -16.33 30.14
C ILE A 363 -6.79 -17.24 31.32
N GLU A 364 -7.55 -17.21 32.41
CA GLU A 364 -7.29 -18.08 33.58
C GLU A 364 -7.59 -19.56 33.29
N LYS A 365 -8.55 -19.86 32.42
CA LYS A 365 -8.95 -21.21 32.02
C LYS A 365 -8.01 -21.85 30.99
N TYR A 366 -7.30 -21.05 30.19
CA TYR A 366 -6.43 -21.55 29.11
C TYR A 366 -4.95 -21.70 29.49
N ARG A 367 -4.54 -21.37 30.72
CA ARG A 367 -3.13 -21.51 31.17
C ARG A 367 -2.58 -22.95 31.16
N GLU A 368 -3.45 -23.97 31.14
CA GLU A 368 -3.03 -25.37 31.27
C GLU A 368 -2.97 -26.18 29.96
N TYR A 369 -3.36 -25.63 28.81
CA TYR A 369 -3.41 -26.41 27.55
C TYR A 369 -2.98 -25.62 26.34
N LEU A 370 -1.67 -25.52 26.08
CA LEU A 370 -1.18 -24.65 25.03
C LEU A 370 -0.03 -25.29 24.23
N SER A 371 -0.43 -26.03 23.18
CA SER A 371 0.39 -26.45 22.04
C SER A 371 0.06 -25.59 20.80
N ASP A 372 0.59 -25.91 19.61
CA ASP A 372 0.58 -25.17 18.31
C ASP A 372 -0.70 -24.38 17.92
N GLN A 373 -1.85 -24.64 18.54
CA GLN A 373 -3.09 -23.85 18.44
C GLN A 373 -2.95 -22.42 19.00
N GLU A 374 -2.06 -22.18 19.98
CA GLU A 374 -1.80 -20.83 20.54
C GLU A 374 -1.21 -19.83 19.55
N PHE A 375 -0.19 -20.25 18.81
CA PHE A 375 0.49 -19.39 17.85
C PHE A 375 -0.50 -18.86 16.81
N ASN A 376 -1.41 -19.73 16.37
CA ASN A 376 -2.46 -19.37 15.44
C ASN A 376 -3.47 -18.39 16.06
N SER A 377 -3.88 -18.56 17.33
CA SER A 377 -4.82 -17.65 18.01
C SER A 377 -4.25 -16.25 18.29
N ARG A 378 -2.97 -16.14 18.66
CA ARG A 378 -2.32 -14.86 18.98
C ARG A 378 -2.02 -14.05 17.72
N MET A 379 -1.62 -14.71 16.64
CA MET A 379 -1.46 -14.08 15.34
C MET A 379 -2.81 -13.62 14.76
N ASP A 380 -3.87 -14.43 14.92
CA ASP A 380 -5.23 -14.08 14.50
C ASP A 380 -5.74 -12.79 15.16
N TYR A 381 -5.50 -12.61 16.47
CA TYR A 381 -5.81 -11.35 17.15
C TYR A 381 -5.13 -10.14 16.48
N PHE A 382 -3.83 -10.27 16.19
CA PHE A 382 -3.07 -9.19 15.55
C PHE A 382 -3.65 -8.86 14.17
N PHE A 383 -3.86 -9.86 13.30
CA PHE A 383 -4.41 -9.61 11.98
C PHE A 383 -5.80 -8.98 12.04
N LYS A 384 -6.68 -9.46 12.92
CA LYS A 384 -8.04 -8.91 13.07
C LYS A 384 -8.07 -7.48 13.60
N ASN A 385 -7.20 -7.11 14.53
CA ASN A 385 -7.28 -5.83 15.24
C ASN A 385 -6.28 -4.77 14.75
N TYR A 386 -5.23 -5.17 14.02
CA TYR A 386 -4.19 -4.27 13.53
C TYR A 386 -4.17 -4.18 12.00
N VAL A 387 -4.61 -5.21 11.28
CA VAL A 387 -4.35 -5.33 9.84
C VAL A 387 -5.65 -5.36 9.01
N HIS A 388 -6.72 -5.92 9.55
CA HIS A 388 -7.99 -6.13 8.85
C HIS A 388 -8.61 -4.81 8.34
N PRO A 389 -9.13 -4.76 7.10
CA PRO A 389 -9.73 -3.56 6.50
C PRO A 389 -10.82 -2.93 7.35
N GLU A 390 -11.65 -3.76 7.98
CA GLU A 390 -12.73 -3.32 8.86
C GLU A 390 -12.26 -2.40 10.01
N GLU A 391 -10.99 -2.49 10.43
CA GLU A 391 -10.43 -1.58 11.44
C GLU A 391 -10.37 -0.12 10.96
N TRP A 392 -10.31 0.11 9.64
CA TRP A 392 -10.40 1.45 9.06
C TRP A 392 -11.79 2.08 9.17
N ARG A 393 -12.85 1.30 9.39
CA ARG A 393 -14.20 1.86 9.64
C ARG A 393 -14.21 2.77 10.85
N LYS A 394 -13.38 2.49 11.85
CA LYS A 394 -13.21 3.33 13.06
C LYS A 394 -12.69 4.73 12.72
N VAL A 395 -11.88 4.86 11.66
CA VAL A 395 -11.41 6.14 11.12
C VAL A 395 -12.49 6.78 10.26
N LEU A 396 -13.00 6.05 9.26
CA LEU A 396 -13.93 6.55 8.24
C LEU A 396 -15.28 6.99 8.82
N LYS A 397 -15.70 6.42 9.97
CA LYS A 397 -16.87 6.90 10.71
C LYS A 397 -16.76 8.38 11.10
N TYR A 398 -15.57 8.85 11.43
CA TYR A 398 -15.32 10.23 11.87
C TYR A 398 -14.84 11.14 10.73
N PHE A 399 -14.17 10.53 9.74
CA PHE A 399 -13.62 11.19 8.56
C PHE A 399 -14.14 10.53 7.26
N PRO A 400 -15.45 10.62 6.96
CA PRO A 400 -16.07 9.89 5.85
C PRO A 400 -15.62 10.37 4.46
N ASP A 401 -15.05 11.58 4.37
CA ASP A 401 -14.56 12.15 3.12
C ASP A 401 -13.05 11.91 2.92
N LEU A 402 -12.40 11.16 3.84
CA LEU A 402 -11.00 10.81 3.77
C LEU A 402 -10.69 10.02 2.48
N ARG A 403 -9.65 10.42 1.76
CA ARG A 403 -9.15 9.70 0.59
C ARG A 403 -8.23 8.57 1.03
N LEU A 404 -8.76 7.35 1.01
CA LEU A 404 -8.07 6.16 1.51
C LEU A 404 -8.00 5.07 0.44
N CYS A 405 -6.83 4.51 0.18
CA CYS A 405 -6.66 3.30 -0.62
C CYS A 405 -6.25 2.14 0.29
N LEU A 406 -7.08 1.11 0.35
CA LEU A 406 -6.83 -0.15 1.05
C LEU A 406 -6.07 -1.09 0.10
N ALA A 407 -4.74 -1.12 0.23
CA ALA A 407 -3.90 -1.77 -0.78
C ALA A 407 -4.10 -3.29 -0.86
N HIS A 408 -3.81 -3.83 -2.05
CA HIS A 408 -3.78 -5.24 -2.42
C HIS A 408 -5.13 -5.94 -2.53
N PHE A 409 -6.26 -5.26 -2.35
CA PHE A 409 -7.60 -5.84 -2.51
C PHE A 409 -7.76 -7.24 -1.87
N GLY A 410 -7.13 -7.52 -0.73
CA GLY A 410 -7.11 -8.83 -0.07
C GLY A 410 -5.85 -9.68 -0.30
N GLY A 411 -5.11 -9.50 -1.40
CA GLY A 411 -3.83 -10.16 -1.66
C GLY A 411 -3.95 -11.69 -1.64
N ASP A 412 -3.24 -12.34 -0.70
CA ASP A 412 -3.28 -13.80 -0.54
C ASP A 412 -4.68 -14.38 -0.27
N GLU A 413 -5.65 -13.55 0.15
CA GLU A 413 -7.04 -13.96 0.37
C GLU A 413 -7.71 -14.50 -0.90
N TRP A 414 -7.26 -14.08 -2.09
CA TRP A 414 -7.76 -14.60 -3.37
C TRP A 414 -7.34 -16.05 -3.64
N ARG A 415 -6.38 -16.59 -2.89
CA ARG A 415 -5.91 -17.98 -3.03
C ARG A 415 -6.73 -18.96 -2.19
N ARG A 416 -7.54 -18.47 -1.26
CA ARG A 416 -8.25 -19.30 -0.27
C ARG A 416 -9.56 -19.84 -0.83
N GLY A 417 -9.91 -21.06 -0.45
CA GLY A 417 -11.12 -21.74 -0.90
C GLY A 417 -10.99 -22.41 -2.28
N ARG A 418 -12.04 -23.09 -2.70
CA ARG A 418 -12.11 -23.82 -3.99
C ARG A 418 -12.71 -22.95 -5.08
N ILE A 419 -12.33 -23.15 -6.34
CA ILE A 419 -12.88 -22.38 -7.47
C ILE A 419 -14.40 -22.53 -7.60
N GLU A 420 -14.93 -23.72 -7.30
CA GLU A 420 -16.38 -23.98 -7.29
C GLU A 420 -17.11 -23.09 -6.27
N GLU A 421 -16.55 -22.91 -5.06
CA GLU A 421 -17.12 -22.05 -4.01
C GLU A 421 -17.15 -20.58 -4.44
N TRP A 422 -16.09 -20.10 -5.11
CA TRP A 422 -16.07 -18.76 -5.69
C TRP A 422 -17.19 -18.59 -6.72
N GLN A 423 -17.43 -19.60 -7.55
CA GLN A 423 -18.46 -19.55 -8.61
C GLN A 423 -19.89 -19.66 -8.07
N THR A 424 -20.16 -20.53 -7.09
CA THR A 424 -21.51 -20.78 -6.59
C THR A 424 -21.91 -19.84 -5.46
N ASP A 425 -21.00 -19.59 -4.52
CA ASP A 425 -21.29 -18.91 -3.26
C ASP A 425 -20.79 -17.46 -3.27
N GLY A 426 -19.97 -17.10 -4.26
CA GLY A 426 -19.38 -15.77 -4.42
C GLY A 426 -18.19 -15.52 -3.49
N VAL A 427 -17.92 -14.24 -3.20
CA VAL A 427 -16.79 -13.83 -2.33
C VAL A 427 -16.97 -14.41 -0.92
N GLN A 428 -16.10 -15.33 -0.51
CA GLN A 428 -16.14 -15.94 0.83
C GLN A 428 -15.26 -15.23 1.86
N SER A 429 -14.16 -14.61 1.44
CA SER A 429 -13.22 -13.96 2.37
C SER A 429 -13.85 -12.71 3.00
N GLU A 430 -13.99 -12.71 4.32
CA GLU A 430 -14.42 -11.54 5.11
C GLU A 430 -13.51 -10.33 4.88
N TRP A 431 -12.24 -10.58 4.58
CA TRP A 431 -11.27 -9.53 4.26
C TRP A 431 -11.63 -8.81 2.95
N ILE A 432 -11.91 -9.58 1.90
CA ILE A 432 -12.31 -9.04 0.59
C ILE A 432 -13.69 -8.39 0.71
N LYS A 433 -14.64 -9.01 1.43
CA LYS A 433 -15.96 -8.42 1.70
C LYS A 433 -15.85 -7.05 2.37
N SER A 434 -15.02 -6.92 3.41
CA SER A 434 -14.83 -5.63 4.08
C SER A 434 -14.26 -4.56 3.15
N ILE A 435 -13.34 -4.89 2.23
CA ILE A 435 -12.85 -3.92 1.24
C ILE A 435 -13.98 -3.51 0.28
N ILE A 436 -14.77 -4.46 -0.20
CA ILE A 436 -15.92 -4.19 -1.08
C ILE A 436 -16.94 -3.29 -0.36
N ASP A 437 -17.26 -3.58 0.89
CA ASP A 437 -18.22 -2.81 1.69
C ASP A 437 -17.71 -1.40 1.97
N LEU A 438 -16.44 -1.24 2.36
CA LEU A 438 -15.86 0.09 2.64
C LEU A 438 -15.78 0.95 1.38
N THR A 439 -15.41 0.38 0.23
CA THR A 439 -15.39 1.10 -1.06
C THR A 439 -16.80 1.47 -1.57
N LYS A 440 -17.84 0.75 -1.10
CA LYS A 440 -19.24 1.04 -1.40
C LYS A 440 -19.82 2.12 -0.49
N GLU A 441 -19.51 2.04 0.80
CA GLU A 441 -20.05 2.92 1.84
C GLU A 441 -19.43 4.31 1.81
N TYR A 442 -18.14 4.42 1.50
CA TYR A 442 -17.41 5.67 1.55
C TYR A 442 -16.94 6.11 0.16
N ALA A 443 -17.37 7.30 -0.25
CA ALA A 443 -17.14 7.81 -1.60
C ALA A 443 -15.65 7.94 -1.97
N ASN A 444 -14.77 8.16 -0.99
CA ASN A 444 -13.35 8.39 -1.22
C ASN A 444 -12.46 7.20 -0.81
N VAL A 445 -13.05 6.01 -0.62
CA VAL A 445 -12.30 4.77 -0.35
C VAL A 445 -12.10 3.97 -1.64
N TYR A 446 -10.84 3.59 -1.88
CA TYR A 446 -10.33 2.86 -3.03
C TYR A 446 -9.61 1.59 -2.58
N THR A 447 -9.27 0.73 -3.54
CA THR A 447 -8.38 -0.43 -3.35
C THR A 447 -7.45 -0.53 -4.57
N ASP A 448 -6.37 -1.30 -4.45
CA ASP A 448 -5.50 -1.58 -5.60
C ASP A 448 -5.31 -3.09 -5.84
N ILE A 449 -4.95 -3.45 -7.08
CA ILE A 449 -4.53 -4.81 -7.47
C ILE A 449 -3.01 -4.91 -7.61
N SER A 450 -2.28 -4.38 -6.62
CA SER A 450 -0.82 -4.49 -6.54
C SER A 450 -0.37 -5.74 -5.81
N CYS A 451 0.82 -6.26 -6.14
CA CYS A 451 1.35 -7.51 -5.59
C CYS A 451 0.54 -8.77 -5.94
N PHE A 452 -0.23 -8.76 -7.03
CA PHE A 452 -0.99 -9.93 -7.48
C PHE A 452 -0.14 -10.79 -8.40
N ASN A 453 0.20 -11.99 -7.96
CA ASN A 453 0.64 -13.01 -8.91
C ASN A 453 -0.58 -13.78 -9.41
N LEU A 454 -1.09 -13.38 -10.58
CA LEU A 454 -2.28 -13.98 -11.18
C LEU A 454 -2.13 -15.50 -11.41
N ASP A 455 -0.91 -15.98 -11.62
CA ASP A 455 -0.60 -17.39 -11.86
C ASP A 455 -0.46 -18.22 -10.55
N ASP A 456 -0.57 -17.59 -9.37
CA ASP A 456 -0.49 -18.33 -8.12
C ASP A 456 -1.65 -19.33 -8.02
N THR A 457 -1.31 -20.57 -7.71
CA THR A 457 -2.28 -21.65 -7.53
C THR A 457 -3.11 -21.41 -6.26
N LEU A 458 -4.42 -21.62 -6.37
CA LEU A 458 -5.33 -21.69 -5.21
C LEU A 458 -4.86 -22.77 -4.23
N GLU A 459 -5.20 -22.63 -2.95
CA GLU A 459 -4.76 -23.56 -1.90
C GLU A 459 -5.18 -25.01 -2.14
N HIS A 460 -6.28 -25.23 -2.87
CA HIS A 460 -6.79 -26.55 -3.23
C HIS A 460 -6.26 -27.11 -4.57
N GLY A 461 -5.49 -26.34 -5.33
CA GLY A 461 -4.90 -26.80 -6.59
C GLY A 461 -5.84 -26.88 -7.79
N ASP A 462 -7.06 -26.35 -7.65
CA ASP A 462 -8.18 -26.43 -8.62
C ASP A 462 -8.33 -25.17 -9.50
N GLY A 463 -7.42 -24.21 -9.37
CA GLY A 463 -7.41 -22.98 -10.17
C GLY A 463 -6.26 -22.05 -9.78
N THR A 464 -6.35 -20.80 -10.25
CA THR A 464 -5.39 -19.73 -9.99
C THR A 464 -6.06 -18.50 -9.35
N VAL A 465 -5.26 -17.58 -8.81
CA VAL A 465 -5.73 -16.25 -8.37
C VAL A 465 -6.47 -15.51 -9.49
N GLN A 466 -6.02 -15.68 -10.74
CA GLN A 466 -6.71 -15.12 -11.89
C GLN A 466 -8.17 -15.58 -11.97
N ASP A 467 -8.43 -16.86 -11.69
CA ASP A 467 -9.75 -17.47 -11.81
C ASP A 467 -10.70 -16.95 -10.70
N SER A 468 -10.23 -16.86 -9.45
CA SER A 468 -11.04 -16.34 -8.35
C SER A 468 -11.30 -14.83 -8.46
N LEU A 469 -10.31 -14.04 -8.88
CA LEU A 469 -10.49 -12.60 -9.11
C LEU A 469 -11.43 -12.32 -10.28
N ARG A 470 -11.36 -13.12 -11.34
CA ARG A 470 -12.24 -13.03 -12.52
C ARG A 470 -13.71 -13.09 -12.13
N VAL A 471 -14.09 -13.98 -11.22
CA VAL A 471 -15.48 -14.13 -10.74
C VAL A 471 -16.07 -12.79 -10.28
N VAL A 472 -15.30 -11.97 -9.57
CA VAL A 472 -15.78 -10.66 -9.09
C VAL A 472 -15.78 -9.62 -10.20
N LEU A 473 -14.72 -9.60 -11.02
CA LEU A 473 -14.58 -8.60 -12.09
C LEU A 473 -15.59 -8.81 -13.23
N GLU A 474 -16.03 -10.04 -13.50
CA GLU A 474 -17.08 -10.33 -14.48
C GLU A 474 -18.49 -9.93 -13.97
N GLN A 475 -18.64 -9.73 -12.66
CA GLN A 475 -19.89 -9.31 -12.03
C GLN A 475 -19.95 -7.79 -11.77
N LEU A 476 -19.10 -6.99 -12.42
CA LEU A 476 -19.08 -5.52 -12.25
C LEU A 476 -20.30 -4.78 -12.80
N ASP A 477 -21.28 -5.47 -13.38
CA ASP A 477 -22.59 -4.91 -13.72
C ASP A 477 -23.66 -5.19 -12.64
N ASP A 478 -23.34 -6.06 -11.67
CA ASP A 478 -24.18 -6.31 -10.51
C ASP A 478 -24.10 -5.13 -9.53
N LYS A 479 -25.24 -4.70 -8.99
CA LYS A 479 -25.33 -3.63 -7.96
C LYS A 479 -24.48 -3.90 -6.71
N ARG A 480 -24.10 -5.16 -6.47
CA ARG A 480 -23.17 -5.57 -5.42
C ARG A 480 -21.75 -5.06 -5.67
N TYR A 481 -21.29 -5.03 -6.92
CA TYR A 481 -19.88 -4.79 -7.28
C TYR A 481 -19.67 -3.61 -8.24
N TYR A 482 -20.73 -3.04 -8.82
CA TYR A 482 -20.64 -1.98 -9.84
C TYR A 482 -19.75 -0.79 -9.44
N HIS A 483 -19.77 -0.39 -8.17
CA HIS A 483 -18.93 0.70 -7.67
C HIS A 483 -17.43 0.43 -7.89
N LEU A 484 -16.98 -0.83 -7.85
CA LEU A 484 -15.57 -1.21 -7.96
C LEU A 484 -14.94 -0.79 -9.30
N ARG A 485 -15.72 -0.64 -10.38
CA ARG A 485 -15.25 -0.07 -11.67
C ARG A 485 -14.54 1.27 -11.49
N HIS A 486 -14.93 2.03 -10.46
CA HIS A 486 -14.42 3.36 -10.16
C HIS A 486 -13.51 3.40 -8.92
N LYS A 487 -13.25 2.26 -8.27
CA LYS A 487 -12.52 2.19 -6.99
C LYS A 487 -11.23 1.38 -7.04
N ILE A 488 -11.06 0.50 -8.03
CA ILE A 488 -9.85 -0.31 -8.17
C ILE A 488 -8.78 0.49 -8.93
N ILE A 489 -7.58 0.50 -8.38
CA ILE A 489 -6.38 1.11 -8.95
C ILE A 489 -5.41 0.00 -9.36
N PHE A 490 -4.77 0.13 -10.53
CA PHE A 490 -3.67 -0.73 -10.92
C PHE A 490 -2.40 -0.33 -10.16
N GLY A 491 -1.66 -1.30 -9.66
CA GLY A 491 -0.33 -1.11 -9.12
C GLY A 491 0.52 -2.36 -9.30
N THR A 492 1.83 -2.24 -9.20
CA THR A 492 2.75 -3.38 -9.37
C THR A 492 3.31 -3.92 -8.07
N ASP A 493 3.36 -3.12 -7.01
CA ASP A 493 4.16 -3.37 -5.81
C ASP A 493 5.63 -3.71 -6.15
N TRP A 494 6.13 -3.21 -7.29
CA TRP A 494 7.50 -3.42 -7.72
C TRP A 494 8.45 -2.72 -6.74
N TYR A 495 9.59 -3.26 -6.34
CA TYR A 495 10.18 -4.53 -6.71
C TYR A 495 9.83 -5.68 -5.76
N LEU A 496 8.95 -5.47 -4.76
CA LEU A 496 8.59 -6.52 -3.80
C LEU A 496 7.96 -7.74 -4.50
N THR A 497 7.22 -7.53 -5.58
CA THR A 497 6.78 -8.60 -6.48
C THR A 497 7.92 -9.44 -7.05
N MET A 498 9.11 -8.88 -7.28
CA MET A 498 10.31 -9.62 -7.71
C MET A 498 10.85 -10.56 -6.63
N LEU A 499 10.53 -10.31 -5.36
CA LEU A 499 10.89 -11.18 -4.23
C LEU A 499 9.86 -12.30 -4.01
N ASN A 500 8.71 -12.23 -4.68
CA ASN A 500 7.63 -13.19 -4.51
C ASN A 500 7.36 -14.05 -5.77
N VAL A 501 7.90 -13.68 -6.94
CA VAL A 501 7.67 -14.41 -8.21
C VAL A 501 8.97 -14.99 -8.77
N THR A 502 9.09 -16.32 -8.80
CA THR A 502 10.33 -17.05 -9.14
C THR A 502 10.74 -16.98 -10.63
N LYS A 503 9.80 -16.75 -11.57
CA LYS A 503 10.06 -16.75 -13.03
C LYS A 503 9.22 -15.75 -13.86
N GLY A 504 8.99 -14.55 -13.32
CA GLY A 504 8.14 -13.57 -14.00
C GLY A 504 8.05 -12.17 -13.39
N GLY A 505 8.77 -11.88 -12.29
CA GLY A 505 8.72 -10.59 -11.60
C GLY A 505 9.26 -9.37 -12.37
N ASP A 506 9.52 -9.50 -13.68
CA ASP A 506 9.88 -8.35 -14.49
C ASP A 506 8.70 -7.36 -14.58
N TYR A 507 8.99 -6.07 -14.40
CA TYR A 507 7.99 -5.00 -14.38
C TYR A 507 7.13 -4.99 -15.65
N GLY A 508 7.75 -5.14 -16.82
CA GLY A 508 7.03 -5.12 -18.10
C GLY A 508 6.11 -6.32 -18.24
N ASN A 509 6.61 -7.52 -17.91
CA ASN A 509 5.81 -8.74 -17.95
C ASN A 509 4.61 -8.68 -17.00
N TYR A 510 4.79 -8.15 -15.78
CA TYR A 510 3.70 -7.95 -14.83
C TYR A 510 2.62 -7.03 -15.41
N CYS A 511 3.01 -5.88 -15.95
CA CYS A 511 2.07 -4.93 -16.56
C CYS A 511 1.33 -5.56 -17.76
N GLN A 512 2.03 -6.29 -18.63
CA GLN A 512 1.43 -6.94 -19.80
C GLN A 512 0.45 -8.05 -19.43
N LYS A 513 0.77 -8.86 -18.41
CA LYS A 513 -0.14 -9.88 -17.90
C LYS A 513 -1.41 -9.24 -17.34
N ALA A 514 -1.28 -8.19 -16.52
CA ALA A 514 -2.42 -7.47 -15.97
C ALA A 514 -3.30 -6.85 -17.07
N LYS A 515 -2.70 -6.21 -18.10
CA LYS A 515 -3.42 -5.67 -19.25
C LYS A 515 -4.26 -6.74 -19.96
N ARG A 516 -3.62 -7.84 -20.36
CA ARG A 516 -4.29 -8.96 -21.06
C ARG A 516 -5.42 -9.56 -20.23
N PHE A 517 -5.18 -9.74 -18.93
CA PHE A 517 -6.20 -10.24 -18.01
C PHE A 517 -7.42 -9.30 -17.95
N LEU A 518 -7.20 -8.00 -17.71
CA LEU A 518 -8.28 -7.03 -17.61
C LEU A 518 -9.04 -6.88 -18.93
N ASP A 519 -8.34 -6.82 -20.07
CA ASP A 519 -8.98 -6.76 -21.39
C ASP A 519 -9.82 -7.99 -21.72
N SER A 520 -9.43 -9.16 -21.21
CA SER A 520 -10.19 -10.40 -21.40
C SER A 520 -11.54 -10.40 -20.66
N ILE A 521 -11.71 -9.48 -19.71
CA ILE A 521 -12.95 -9.31 -18.94
C ILE A 521 -13.75 -8.14 -19.52
N ASP A 522 -13.14 -6.95 -19.52
CA ASP A 522 -13.75 -5.72 -20.02
C ASP A 522 -12.61 -4.73 -20.36
N ARG A 523 -12.50 -4.39 -21.64
CA ARG A 523 -11.44 -3.51 -22.17
C ARG A 523 -11.45 -2.10 -21.60
N THR A 524 -12.53 -1.67 -20.94
CA THR A 524 -12.58 -0.39 -20.23
C THR A 524 -11.87 -0.44 -18.87
N LEU A 525 -11.59 -1.62 -18.31
CA LEU A 525 -10.98 -1.74 -16.99
C LEU A 525 -9.54 -1.24 -16.97
N TRP A 526 -8.76 -1.48 -18.03
CA TRP A 526 -7.37 -1.01 -18.08
C TRP A 526 -7.27 0.50 -17.91
N ILE A 527 -8.00 1.27 -18.73
CA ILE A 527 -7.96 2.74 -18.67
C ILE A 527 -8.55 3.28 -17.36
N ARG A 528 -9.56 2.61 -16.80
CA ARG A 528 -10.10 2.96 -15.48
C ARG A 528 -9.05 2.78 -14.39
N PHE A 529 -8.41 1.61 -14.34
CA PHE A 529 -7.54 1.23 -13.22
C PHE A 529 -6.16 1.90 -13.33
N THR A 530 -5.69 2.18 -14.54
CA THR A 530 -4.37 2.80 -14.78
C THR A 530 -4.41 4.30 -14.98
N LEU A 531 -5.56 4.92 -15.25
CA LEU A 531 -5.62 6.36 -15.48
C LEU A 531 -6.72 7.03 -14.65
N VAL A 532 -7.99 6.72 -14.92
CA VAL A 532 -9.12 7.48 -14.33
C VAL A 532 -9.15 7.37 -12.80
N ASN A 533 -9.14 6.16 -12.25
CA ASN A 533 -9.24 5.92 -10.81
C ASN A 533 -8.03 6.47 -10.03
N PRO A 534 -6.76 6.19 -10.42
CA PRO A 534 -5.61 6.80 -9.76
C PRO A 534 -5.59 8.33 -9.90
N TRP A 535 -6.01 8.89 -11.04
CA TRP A 535 -6.10 10.34 -11.23
C TRP A 535 -7.02 11.01 -10.20
N GLU A 536 -8.19 10.42 -9.98
CA GLU A 536 -9.17 10.89 -9.01
C GLU A 536 -8.66 10.73 -7.57
N PHE A 537 -8.16 9.53 -7.23
CA PHE A 537 -7.69 9.21 -5.89
C PHE A 537 -6.55 10.14 -5.46
N TYR A 538 -5.50 10.25 -6.29
CA TYR A 538 -4.34 11.10 -5.98
C TYR A 538 -4.61 12.59 -6.12
N GLY A 539 -5.78 12.98 -6.63
CA GLY A 539 -6.21 14.38 -6.71
C GLY A 539 -5.45 15.18 -7.76
N PHE A 540 -5.07 14.51 -8.85
CA PHE A 540 -4.36 15.14 -9.96
C PHE A 540 -5.23 16.12 -10.76
N GLY A 541 -6.55 16.09 -10.59
CA GLY A 541 -7.46 17.10 -11.14
C GLY A 541 -7.31 18.51 -10.52
N ASP A 542 -6.74 18.66 -9.32
CA ASP A 542 -6.54 19.99 -8.72
C ASP A 542 -5.26 20.65 -9.28
N LYS A 543 -5.44 21.61 -10.19
CA LYS A 543 -4.36 22.39 -10.80
C LYS A 543 -3.47 23.12 -9.80
N ARG A 544 -4.01 23.53 -8.63
CA ARG A 544 -3.22 24.16 -7.56
C ARG A 544 -2.31 23.12 -6.90
N LYS A 545 -2.83 21.93 -6.61
CA LYS A 545 -2.04 20.80 -6.09
C LYS A 545 -0.93 20.44 -7.09
N LEU A 546 -1.23 20.29 -8.38
CA LEU A 546 -0.23 20.00 -9.41
C LEU A 546 0.87 21.07 -9.48
N ASN A 547 0.50 22.36 -9.47
CA ASN A 547 1.47 23.44 -9.46
C ASN A 547 2.32 23.46 -8.18
N ASN A 548 1.75 23.05 -7.05
CA ASN A 548 2.46 22.94 -5.78
C ASN A 548 3.40 21.73 -5.73
N ILE A 549 3.07 20.62 -6.40
CA ILE A 549 4.01 19.51 -6.63
C ILE A 549 5.19 20.01 -7.47
N ARG A 550 4.93 20.71 -8.57
CA ARG A 550 5.97 21.31 -9.43
C ARG A 550 6.92 22.20 -8.61
N LYS A 551 6.37 23.12 -7.81
CA LYS A 551 7.17 24.00 -6.92
C LYS A 551 7.98 23.22 -5.88
N GLY A 552 7.39 22.16 -5.31
CA GLY A 552 8.11 21.28 -4.39
C GLY A 552 9.33 20.65 -5.06
N LEU A 553 9.18 20.15 -6.29
CA LEU A 553 10.29 19.59 -7.07
C LEU A 553 11.32 20.66 -7.48
N GLU A 554 10.90 21.88 -7.81
CA GLU A 554 11.79 23.02 -8.08
C GLU A 554 12.67 23.35 -6.86
N ASN A 555 12.09 23.34 -5.65
CA ASN A 555 12.82 23.57 -4.41
C ASN A 555 13.89 22.51 -4.13
N GLU A 556 13.70 21.29 -4.62
CA GLU A 556 14.66 20.19 -4.54
C GLU A 556 15.58 20.11 -5.77
N ALA A 557 15.74 21.21 -6.50
CA ALA A 557 16.62 21.33 -7.66
C ALA A 557 16.36 20.29 -8.77
N ALA A 558 15.10 19.92 -9.01
CA ALA A 558 14.72 19.09 -10.15
C ALA A 558 15.14 19.74 -11.47
N LYS A 559 15.55 18.91 -12.46
CA LYS A 559 15.99 19.39 -13.77
C LYS A 559 14.86 20.13 -14.51
N GLU A 560 15.05 21.43 -14.72
CA GLU A 560 14.02 22.35 -15.22
C GLU A 560 13.37 21.89 -16.54
N ASP A 561 14.17 21.56 -17.57
CA ASP A 561 13.65 21.12 -18.87
C ASP A 561 12.77 19.87 -18.76
N ARG A 562 13.20 18.92 -17.93
CA ARG A 562 12.47 17.67 -17.72
C ARG A 562 11.18 17.92 -16.95
N LEU A 563 11.24 18.70 -15.87
CA LEU A 563 10.07 19.05 -15.09
C LEU A 563 9.03 19.79 -15.94
N LYS A 564 9.46 20.77 -16.73
CA LYS A 564 8.59 21.54 -17.64
C LYS A 564 7.93 20.63 -18.68
N HIS A 565 8.68 19.71 -19.30
CA HIS A 565 8.14 18.76 -20.28
C HIS A 565 7.04 17.88 -19.67
N TYR A 566 7.31 17.20 -18.56
CA TYR A 566 6.32 16.31 -17.93
C TYR A 566 5.14 17.08 -17.36
N TYR A 567 5.35 18.28 -16.80
CA TYR A 567 4.27 19.11 -16.26
C TYR A 567 3.28 19.52 -17.35
N ASN A 568 3.77 19.95 -18.52
CA ASN A 568 2.91 20.30 -19.64
C ASN A 568 2.10 19.10 -20.15
N LYS A 569 2.72 17.91 -20.27
CA LYS A 569 1.99 16.68 -20.60
C LYS A 569 0.94 16.30 -19.54
N PHE A 570 1.26 16.47 -18.26
CA PHE A 570 0.32 16.20 -17.18
C PHE A 570 -0.89 17.14 -17.21
N LEU A 571 -0.68 18.41 -17.55
CA LEU A 571 -1.79 19.36 -17.71
C LEU A 571 -2.74 19.00 -18.87
N SER A 572 -2.22 18.47 -20.00
CA SER A 572 -3.09 18.05 -21.11
C SER A 572 -3.94 16.83 -20.77
N ILE A 573 -3.42 15.91 -19.95
CA ILE A 573 -4.18 14.73 -19.49
C ILE A 573 -5.42 15.12 -18.69
N GLY A 574 -5.39 16.23 -17.96
CA GLY A 574 -6.57 16.69 -17.22
C GLY A 574 -7.81 16.93 -18.09
N ASN A 575 -7.62 17.35 -19.34
CA ASN A 575 -8.73 17.50 -20.31
C ASN A 575 -9.20 16.12 -20.80
N GLU A 576 -8.27 15.24 -21.17
CA GLU A 576 -8.53 13.86 -21.59
C GLU A 576 -9.34 13.07 -20.55
N ILE A 577 -9.04 13.22 -19.25
CA ILE A 577 -9.79 12.58 -18.17
C ILE A 577 -11.28 12.95 -18.18
N SER A 578 -11.61 14.20 -18.52
CA SER A 578 -12.99 14.66 -18.55
C SER A 578 -13.77 13.99 -19.68
N GLU A 579 -13.16 13.91 -20.87
CA GLU A 579 -13.71 13.22 -22.04
C GLU A 579 -13.85 11.71 -21.79
N LEU A 580 -12.83 11.08 -21.21
CA LEU A 580 -12.85 9.67 -20.83
C LEU A 580 -13.98 9.37 -19.84
N LYS A 581 -14.18 10.20 -18.82
CA LYS A 581 -15.26 10.02 -17.86
C LYS A 581 -16.64 10.09 -18.52
N GLU A 582 -16.87 11.06 -19.39
CA GLU A 582 -18.13 11.18 -20.12
C GLU A 582 -18.37 9.96 -21.02
N TYR A 583 -17.35 9.55 -21.77
CA TYR A 583 -17.40 8.36 -22.60
C TYR A 583 -17.75 7.11 -21.79
N LEU A 584 -17.03 6.87 -20.69
CA LEU A 584 -17.19 5.69 -19.85
C LEU A 584 -18.59 5.63 -19.19
N GLN A 585 -19.14 6.78 -18.79
CA GLN A 585 -20.51 6.88 -18.28
C GLN A 585 -21.55 6.56 -19.36
N ASN A 586 -21.35 7.04 -20.59
CA ASN A 586 -22.25 6.74 -21.70
C ASN A 586 -22.18 5.26 -22.10
N PHE A 587 -20.99 4.68 -22.10
CA PHE A 587 -20.76 3.25 -22.34
C PHE A 587 -21.50 2.38 -21.31
N GLU A 588 -21.43 2.74 -20.02
CA GLU A 588 -22.14 2.03 -18.96
C GLU A 588 -23.68 2.12 -19.11
N LYS A 589 -24.21 3.31 -19.40
CA LYS A 589 -25.65 3.50 -19.63
C LYS A 589 -26.15 2.66 -20.81
N PHE A 590 -25.39 2.61 -21.89
CA PHE A 590 -25.72 1.83 -23.08
C PHE A 590 -25.70 0.32 -22.79
N ASN A 591 -24.66 -0.18 -22.14
CA ASN A 591 -24.58 -1.60 -21.75
C ASN A 591 -25.71 -2.00 -20.80
N TYR A 592 -26.11 -1.11 -19.88
CA TYR A 592 -27.26 -1.36 -19.02
C TYR A 592 -28.55 -1.51 -19.83
N GLN A 593 -28.78 -0.64 -20.82
CA GLN A 593 -29.96 -0.71 -21.71
C GLN A 593 -30.01 -1.95 -22.58
N LEU A 594 -28.86 -2.50 -23.00
CA LEU A 594 -28.80 -3.75 -23.76
C LEU A 594 -29.09 -4.99 -22.92
N LYS A 595 -28.84 -4.93 -21.62
CA LYS A 595 -29.01 -6.06 -20.68
C LYS A 595 -30.37 -6.05 -19.97
N SER A 596 -31.06 -4.92 -19.93
CA SER A 596 -32.43 -4.74 -19.42
C SER A 596 -33.47 -5.04 -20.48
#